data_AF-A0A3A1YCT5-F1
#
_entry.id   AF-A0A3A1YCT5-F1
#
_cell.length_a   1.000
_cell.length_b   1.000
_cell.length_c   1.000
_cell.angle_alpha   90.00
_cell.angle_beta   90.00
_cell.angle_gamma   90.00
#
_symmetry.space_group_name_H-M   'P 1'
#
loop_
_entity.id
_entity.type
_entity.pdbx_description
1 polymer ?
#
loop_
_entity_poly.entity_id
_entity_poly.type
_entity_poly.pdbx_seq_one_letter_code
_entity_poly.pdbx_strand_id
1 'polypeptide(L)'
;MEEKKCFCSRDFTVEELKGIVKKLREGEEYVKGMTMYERTGIRLFSLANQEGVKYDEKLNDEECNFEKFTYELNKALNDFEINTCIRKIHFLAQCYHESSRFRATYESNPPSHISGGKFYRGRGIIQITNDFTYLKFKNHLKDNSPLESFVPKVAKEMRLACQAAGYYWKYVGAKYGNINQFADKDDITNVSKEVFGYSDKINGLESRKKYTELLKEIMDYENCRNKK
;
A
#
# COMPACT_ATOMS: atom_id res chain seq x y z
N MET A 1 32.25 -2.67 -6.50
CA MET A 1 30.94 -2.08 -6.82
C MET A 1 29.98 -3.23 -7.04
N GLU A 2 29.01 -3.45 -6.14
CA GLU A 2 27.92 -4.38 -6.43
C GLU A 2 27.14 -3.85 -7.64
N GLU A 3 26.92 -4.70 -8.64
CA GLU A 3 25.96 -4.39 -9.71
C GLU A 3 24.61 -4.08 -9.05
N LYS A 4 24.09 -2.86 -9.26
CA LYS A 4 22.70 -2.55 -8.92
C LYS A 4 21.81 -3.47 -9.74
N LYS A 5 21.30 -4.52 -9.10
CA LYS A 5 20.32 -5.44 -9.70
C LYS A 5 18.94 -4.91 -9.40
N CYS A 6 18.14 -4.66 -10.44
CA CYS A 6 16.73 -4.31 -10.27
C CYS A 6 15.98 -5.44 -9.53
N PHE A 7 15.15 -5.07 -8.56
CA PHE A 7 14.34 -5.97 -7.71
C PHE A 7 13.06 -6.50 -8.38
N CYS A 8 13.07 -6.55 -9.72
CA CYS A 8 11.86 -6.30 -10.50
C CYS A 8 11.38 -7.52 -11.28
N SER A 9 12.20 -8.57 -11.31
CA SER A 9 11.91 -9.88 -11.90
C SER A 9 11.86 -11.00 -10.84
N ARG A 10 11.86 -10.64 -9.56
CA ARG A 10 11.80 -11.59 -8.43
C ARG A 10 11.16 -10.95 -7.21
N ASP A 11 10.94 -11.75 -6.19
CA ASP A 11 10.53 -11.31 -4.86
C ASP A 11 11.57 -10.41 -4.21
N PHE A 12 11.09 -9.43 -3.43
CA PHE A 12 11.94 -8.60 -2.59
C PHE A 12 12.53 -9.44 -1.45
N THR A 13 13.79 -9.22 -1.12
CA THR A 13 14.33 -9.66 0.16
C THR A 13 13.92 -8.70 1.27
N VAL A 14 14.05 -9.15 2.53
CA VAL A 14 13.75 -8.33 3.72
C VAL A 14 14.61 -7.07 3.76
N GLU A 15 15.90 -7.20 3.46
CA GLU A 15 16.84 -6.07 3.48
C GLU A 15 16.59 -5.07 2.35
N GLU A 16 16.13 -5.54 1.19
CA GLU A 16 15.70 -4.66 0.10
C GLU A 16 14.46 -3.86 0.48
N LEU A 17 13.45 -4.51 1.07
CA LEU A 17 12.25 -3.79 1.49
C LEU A 17 12.55 -2.79 2.62
N LYS A 18 13.40 -3.15 3.58
CA LYS A 18 13.94 -2.22 4.60
C LYS A 18 14.62 -1.02 3.94
N GLY A 19 15.49 -1.27 2.96
CA GLY A 19 16.20 -0.23 2.21
C GLY A 19 15.26 0.68 1.42
N ILE A 20 14.24 0.13 0.78
CA ILE A 20 13.21 0.88 0.05
C ILE A 20 12.46 1.81 1.01
N VAL A 21 11.93 1.29 2.12
CA VAL A 21 11.18 2.10 3.09
C VAL A 21 12.05 3.21 3.69
N LYS A 22 13.32 2.90 4.01
CA LYS A 22 14.27 3.89 4.51
C LYS A 22 14.48 5.02 3.52
N LYS A 23 14.83 4.69 2.26
CA LYS A 23 15.13 5.69 1.22
C LYS A 23 13.91 6.52 0.84
N LEU A 24 12.72 5.92 0.83
CA LEU A 24 11.46 6.66 0.63
C LEU A 24 11.27 7.75 1.70
N ARG A 25 11.45 7.40 2.98
CA ARG A 25 11.32 8.36 4.10
C ARG A 25 12.42 9.44 4.06
N GLU A 26 13.65 9.07 3.73
CA GLU A 26 14.78 10.00 3.60
C GLU A 26 14.62 10.97 2.41
N GLY A 27 13.99 10.53 1.32
CA GLY A 27 13.72 11.34 0.12
C GLY A 27 12.54 12.32 0.26
N GLU A 28 11.83 12.29 1.38
CA GLU A 28 10.78 13.26 1.68
C GLU A 28 11.37 14.59 2.16
N GLU A 29 10.69 15.68 1.83
CA GLU A 29 11.10 17.00 2.29
C GLU A 29 10.89 17.12 3.80
N TYR A 30 11.82 17.80 4.45
CA TYR A 30 11.67 18.12 5.85
C TYR A 30 10.49 19.07 6.04
N VAL A 31 9.48 18.64 6.79
CA VAL A 31 8.38 19.48 7.24
C VAL A 31 8.66 19.90 8.67
N LYS A 32 8.53 21.20 8.96
CA LYS A 32 8.71 21.75 10.31
C LYS A 32 7.80 21.01 11.30
N GLY A 33 8.38 20.45 12.35
CA GLY A 33 7.68 19.63 13.35
C GLY A 33 7.78 18.12 13.14
N MET A 34 8.36 17.66 12.02
CA MET A 34 8.67 16.24 11.80
C MET A 34 9.79 15.79 12.74
N THR A 35 9.55 14.71 13.48
CA THR A 35 10.59 14.11 14.34
C THR A 35 11.63 13.35 13.50
N MET A 36 12.82 13.13 14.06
CA MET A 36 13.83 12.31 13.37
C MET A 36 13.35 10.89 13.12
N TYR A 37 12.55 10.32 14.03
CA TYR A 37 11.91 9.03 13.82
C TYR A 37 10.96 9.03 12.61
N GLU A 38 10.23 10.12 12.40
CA GLU A 38 9.34 10.26 11.23
C GLU A 38 10.07 10.51 9.92
N ARG A 39 11.33 10.95 10.01
CA ARG A 39 12.18 11.20 8.85
C ARG A 39 13.04 10.00 8.45
N THR A 40 13.62 9.29 9.42
CA THR A 40 14.61 8.23 9.16
C THR A 40 14.32 6.91 9.87
N GLY A 41 13.39 6.90 10.82
CA GLY A 41 12.94 5.66 11.45
C GLY A 41 12.30 4.75 10.40
N ILE A 42 12.50 3.44 10.51
CA ILE A 42 11.95 2.43 9.58
C ILE A 42 10.85 1.57 10.19
N ARG A 43 10.48 1.81 11.45
CA ARG A 43 9.46 1.00 12.14
C ARG A 43 8.14 1.10 11.37
N LEU A 44 7.62 -0.08 11.04
CA LEU A 44 6.41 -0.28 10.26
C LEU A 44 5.19 -0.16 11.17
N PHE A 45 4.08 0.32 10.59
CA PHE A 45 2.74 0.34 11.18
C PHE A 45 2.66 0.95 12.59
N SER A 46 3.53 1.94 12.83
CA SER A 46 3.79 2.47 14.17
C SER A 46 2.76 3.45 14.72
N LEU A 47 1.89 4.04 13.89
CA LEU A 47 0.90 5.00 14.39
C LEU A 47 -0.05 4.36 15.40
N ALA A 48 -0.31 3.06 15.26
CA ALA A 48 -1.18 2.32 16.16
C ALA A 48 -0.60 2.15 17.58
N ASN A 49 0.70 2.35 17.76
CA ASN A 49 1.42 2.26 19.04
C ASN A 49 1.95 3.63 19.49
N GLN A 50 1.56 4.72 18.82
CA GLN A 50 1.91 6.08 19.20
C GLN A 50 0.99 6.58 20.32
N GLU A 51 1.58 7.16 21.36
CA GLU A 51 0.82 7.76 22.46
C GLU A 51 -0.15 8.84 21.95
N GLY A 52 -1.37 8.84 22.47
CA GLY A 52 -2.45 9.76 22.05
C GLY A 52 -3.17 9.37 20.76
N VAL A 53 -2.73 8.35 20.02
CA VAL A 53 -3.44 7.82 18.84
C VAL A 53 -4.29 6.63 19.26
N LYS A 54 -5.62 6.74 19.10
CA LYS A 54 -6.56 5.65 19.40
C LYS A 54 -7.05 5.00 18.11
N TYR A 55 -6.38 3.93 17.70
CA TYR A 55 -6.87 3.03 16.64
C TYR A 55 -7.51 1.82 17.30
N ASP A 56 -8.81 1.65 17.08
CA ASP A 56 -9.58 0.53 17.66
C ASP A 56 -9.18 -0.82 17.06
N GLU A 57 -8.55 -0.79 15.89
CA GLU A 57 -8.08 -1.95 15.16
C GLU A 57 -6.66 -1.70 14.68
N LYS A 58 -5.76 -2.62 15.02
CA LYS A 58 -4.34 -2.51 14.66
C LYS A 58 -3.66 -3.85 14.55
N LEU A 59 -2.62 -3.88 13.73
CA LEU A 59 -1.61 -4.93 13.77
C LEU A 59 -0.98 -4.94 15.17
N ASN A 60 -0.82 -6.13 15.75
CA ASN A 60 -0.05 -6.29 16.97
C ASN A 60 1.46 -6.20 16.66
N ASP A 61 2.30 -6.11 17.69
CA ASP A 61 3.75 -5.99 17.49
C ASP A 61 4.37 -7.21 16.79
N GLU A 62 3.77 -8.41 16.94
CA GLU A 62 4.21 -9.64 16.27
C GLU A 62 3.98 -9.60 14.76
N GLU A 63 2.93 -8.94 14.29
CA GLU A 63 2.62 -8.75 12.87
C GLU A 63 3.45 -7.59 12.25
N CYS A 64 3.93 -6.64 13.06
CA CYS A 64 4.60 -5.41 12.63
C CYS A 64 6.11 -5.55 12.40
N ASN A 65 6.54 -6.53 11.61
CA ASN A 65 7.94 -6.73 11.26
C ASN A 65 8.17 -6.84 9.75
N PHE A 66 9.43 -6.64 9.33
CA PHE A 66 9.78 -6.65 7.91
C PHE A 66 9.76 -8.04 7.31
N GLU A 67 10.02 -9.09 8.09
CA GLU A 67 9.99 -10.48 7.63
C GLU A 67 8.58 -10.86 7.15
N LYS A 68 7.58 -10.62 7.99
CA LYS A 68 6.15 -10.84 7.70
C LYS A 68 5.67 -9.91 6.59
N PHE A 69 5.98 -8.62 6.68
CA PHE A 69 5.54 -7.65 5.66
C PHE A 69 6.10 -7.98 4.28
N THR A 70 7.40 -8.32 4.19
CA THR A 70 8.03 -8.71 2.92
C THR A 70 7.39 -9.97 2.35
N TYR A 71 7.17 -10.99 3.18
CA TYR A 71 6.55 -12.23 2.76
C TYR A 71 5.13 -12.00 2.19
N GLU A 72 4.26 -11.31 2.94
CA GLU A 72 2.87 -11.09 2.54
C GLU A 72 2.74 -10.11 1.36
N LEU A 73 3.62 -9.11 1.28
CA LEU A 73 3.69 -8.21 0.14
C LEU A 73 4.08 -8.97 -1.14
N ASN A 74 5.16 -9.76 -1.11
CA ASN A 74 5.56 -10.57 -2.28
C ASN A 74 4.45 -11.53 -2.71
N LYS A 75 3.80 -12.18 -1.74
CA LYS A 75 2.66 -13.05 -2.02
C LYS A 75 1.55 -12.30 -2.76
N ALA A 76 1.15 -11.13 -2.28
CA ALA A 76 0.15 -10.31 -2.95
C ALA A 76 0.61 -9.86 -4.36
N LEU A 77 1.86 -9.41 -4.51
CA LEU A 77 2.37 -9.02 -5.82
C LEU A 77 2.29 -10.16 -6.85
N ASN A 78 2.59 -11.39 -6.42
CA ASN A 78 2.52 -12.57 -7.27
C ASN A 78 1.07 -13.00 -7.55
N ASP A 79 0.23 -13.11 -6.51
CA ASP A 79 -1.17 -13.55 -6.64
C ASP A 79 -2.01 -12.65 -7.56
N PHE A 80 -1.64 -11.36 -7.67
CA PHE A 80 -2.36 -10.34 -8.43
C PHE A 80 -1.60 -9.81 -9.66
N GLU A 81 -0.56 -10.53 -10.09
CA GLU A 81 0.22 -10.25 -11.32
C GLU A 81 0.84 -8.84 -11.38
N ILE A 82 1.24 -8.32 -10.21
CA ILE A 82 1.95 -7.06 -10.04
C ILE A 82 3.47 -7.36 -10.13
N ASN A 83 3.87 -7.89 -11.28
CA ASN A 83 5.12 -8.65 -11.46
C ASN A 83 6.12 -8.01 -12.44
N THR A 84 5.80 -6.84 -13.00
CA THR A 84 6.71 -6.02 -13.80
C THR A 84 7.32 -4.92 -12.93
N CYS A 85 8.47 -4.37 -13.31
CA CYS A 85 9.11 -3.33 -12.51
C CYS A 85 8.18 -2.16 -12.24
N ILE A 86 7.58 -1.64 -13.32
CA ILE A 86 6.75 -0.44 -13.24
C ILE A 86 5.46 -0.69 -12.46
N ARG A 87 4.86 -1.89 -12.57
CA ARG A 87 3.71 -2.29 -11.73
C ARG A 87 4.05 -2.26 -10.25
N LYS A 88 5.18 -2.86 -9.84
CA LYS A 88 5.63 -2.86 -8.44
C LYS A 88 5.88 -1.45 -7.93
N ILE A 89 6.54 -0.60 -8.72
CA ILE A 89 6.82 0.80 -8.39
C ILE A 89 5.53 1.56 -8.14
N HIS A 90 4.59 1.53 -9.09
CA HIS A 90 3.31 2.22 -8.95
C HIS A 90 2.53 1.68 -7.75
N PHE A 91 2.42 0.36 -7.61
CA PHE A 91 1.72 -0.26 -6.48
C PHE A 91 2.29 0.17 -5.12
N LEU A 92 3.62 0.13 -4.96
CA LEU A 92 4.31 0.54 -3.74
C LEU A 92 4.12 2.04 -3.46
N ALA A 93 4.21 2.90 -4.48
CA ALA A 93 4.02 4.34 -4.33
C ALA A 93 2.62 4.67 -3.80
N GLN A 94 1.59 4.01 -4.35
CA GLN A 94 0.21 4.18 -3.92
C GLN A 94 0.00 3.65 -2.50
N CYS A 95 0.44 2.42 -2.20
CA CYS A 95 0.32 1.87 -0.85
C CYS A 95 1.09 2.70 0.19
N TYR A 96 2.27 3.21 -0.15
CA TYR A 96 3.04 4.08 0.73
C TYR A 96 2.28 5.36 1.06
N HIS A 97 1.63 5.98 0.08
CA HIS A 97 0.79 7.15 0.30
C HIS A 97 -0.43 6.83 1.18
N GLU A 98 -1.21 5.80 0.82
CA GLU A 98 -2.47 5.46 1.51
C GLU A 98 -2.26 5.01 2.96
N SER A 99 -1.17 4.31 3.23
CA SER A 99 -0.86 3.77 4.57
C SER A 99 -0.11 4.76 5.46
N SER A 100 -0.09 6.06 5.10
CA SER A 100 0.67 7.09 5.80
C SER A 100 2.14 6.70 5.97
N ARG A 101 2.79 6.31 4.87
CA ARG A 101 4.20 5.89 4.79
C ARG A 101 4.46 4.52 5.44
N PHE A 102 3.54 3.58 5.27
CA PHE A 102 3.49 2.29 5.98
C PHE A 102 3.51 2.46 7.51
N ARG A 103 2.76 3.43 8.01
CA ARG A 103 2.59 3.66 9.47
C ARG A 103 1.20 3.28 9.98
N ALA A 104 0.23 3.05 9.11
CA ALA A 104 -1.14 2.69 9.49
C ALA A 104 -1.77 1.69 8.51
N THR A 105 -2.66 0.86 9.04
CA THR A 105 -3.56 -0.03 8.27
C THR A 105 -5.04 0.29 8.55
N TYR A 106 -5.33 1.38 9.26
CA TYR A 106 -6.67 1.76 9.73
C TYR A 106 -6.88 3.26 9.60
N GLU A 107 -8.02 3.64 9.00
CA GLU A 107 -8.45 5.03 8.89
C GLU A 107 -9.14 5.49 10.19
N SER A 108 -8.63 6.52 10.86
CA SER A 108 -9.27 7.04 12.07
C SER A 108 -10.54 7.84 11.79
N ASN A 109 -10.53 8.62 10.70
CA ASN A 109 -11.57 9.61 10.39
C ASN A 109 -12.19 9.38 9.00
N PRO A 110 -12.99 8.31 8.83
CA PRO A 110 -13.63 8.02 7.56
C PRO A 110 -14.65 9.09 7.16
N PRO A 111 -14.81 9.36 5.86
CA PRO A 111 -15.83 10.27 5.38
C PRO A 111 -17.24 9.71 5.61
N SER A 112 -18.24 10.58 5.62
CA SER A 112 -19.64 10.20 5.89
C SER A 112 -20.31 9.43 4.74
N HIS A 113 -19.77 9.47 3.53
CA HIS A 113 -20.38 8.90 2.32
C HIS A 113 -19.95 7.45 2.04
N ILE A 114 -19.24 6.79 2.96
CA ILE A 114 -18.87 5.38 2.85
C ILE A 114 -20.13 4.51 2.84
N SER A 115 -20.29 3.67 1.83
CA SER A 115 -21.39 2.70 1.74
C SER A 115 -21.29 1.67 2.88
N GLY A 116 -22.42 1.39 3.53
CA GLY A 116 -22.50 0.61 4.78
C GLY A 116 -22.11 1.39 6.04
N GLY A 117 -21.67 2.64 5.91
CA GLY A 117 -21.33 3.53 7.03
C GLY A 117 -19.89 3.39 7.54
N LYS A 118 -19.56 4.15 8.59
CA LYS A 118 -18.20 4.29 9.15
C LYS A 118 -17.54 2.98 9.59
N PHE A 119 -18.31 1.91 9.76
CA PHE A 119 -17.76 0.59 10.04
C PHE A 119 -16.91 0.07 8.88
N TYR A 120 -17.25 0.40 7.63
CA TYR A 120 -16.56 -0.03 6.40
C TYR A 120 -15.55 1.01 5.86
N ARG A 121 -14.95 1.75 6.79
CA ARG A 121 -13.84 2.69 6.57
C ARG A 121 -12.60 2.06 5.95
N GLY A 122 -11.62 2.89 5.58
CA GLY A 122 -10.33 2.48 5.03
C GLY A 122 -9.57 1.50 5.92
N ARG A 123 -9.20 0.34 5.35
CA ARG A 123 -8.26 -0.60 5.99
C ARG A 123 -7.25 -1.21 5.00
N GLY A 124 -6.16 -1.74 5.57
CA GLY A 124 -5.06 -2.34 4.82
C GLY A 124 -4.14 -1.29 4.21
N ILE A 125 -3.15 -1.73 3.44
CA ILE A 125 -2.08 -0.83 2.96
C ILE A 125 -2.51 0.07 1.78
N ILE A 126 -3.64 -0.23 1.12
CA ILE A 126 -4.24 0.62 0.07
C ILE A 126 -5.54 1.29 0.52
N GLN A 127 -5.97 1.07 1.77
CA GLN A 127 -7.20 1.64 2.34
C GLN A 127 -8.48 1.27 1.57
N ILE A 128 -8.78 -0.02 1.42
CA ILE A 128 -10.07 -0.43 0.83
C ILE A 128 -11.24 0.08 1.69
N THR A 129 -12.32 0.48 1.04
CA THR A 129 -13.52 1.07 1.67
C THR A 129 -14.79 0.46 1.10
N ASN A 130 -15.92 0.74 1.75
CA ASN A 130 -17.28 0.33 1.40
C ASN A 130 -17.58 -1.15 1.67
N ASP A 131 -18.77 -1.40 2.21
CA ASP A 131 -19.31 -2.72 2.49
C ASP A 131 -19.22 -3.70 1.31
N PHE A 132 -19.59 -3.25 0.11
CA PHE A 132 -19.55 -4.07 -1.09
C PHE A 132 -18.12 -4.51 -1.47
N THR A 133 -17.09 -3.69 -1.22
CA THR A 133 -15.70 -4.04 -1.52
C THR A 133 -15.21 -5.10 -0.54
N TYR A 134 -15.51 -4.93 0.75
CA TYR A 134 -15.18 -5.95 1.76
C TYR A 134 -15.88 -7.27 1.49
N LEU A 135 -17.16 -7.24 1.11
CA LEU A 135 -17.91 -8.45 0.78
C LEU A 135 -17.29 -9.17 -0.43
N LYS A 136 -16.96 -8.43 -1.49
CA LYS A 136 -16.28 -8.98 -2.68
C LYS A 136 -14.93 -9.58 -2.33
N PHE A 137 -14.12 -8.90 -1.54
CA PHE A 137 -12.81 -9.38 -1.10
C PHE A 137 -12.91 -10.63 -0.22
N LYS A 138 -13.80 -10.63 0.77
CA LYS A 138 -14.12 -11.79 1.61
C LYS A 138 -14.52 -13.01 0.76
N ASN A 139 -15.40 -12.79 -0.21
CA ASN A 139 -15.87 -13.86 -1.10
C ASN A 139 -14.75 -14.37 -2.01
N HIS A 140 -13.85 -13.50 -2.48
CA HIS A 140 -12.66 -13.90 -3.23
C HIS A 140 -11.75 -14.81 -2.40
N LEU A 141 -11.59 -14.53 -1.10
CA LEU A 141 -10.85 -15.37 -0.17
C LEU A 141 -11.60 -16.65 0.25
N LYS A 142 -12.86 -16.81 -0.16
CA LYS A 142 -13.76 -17.90 0.26
C LYS A 142 -13.89 -18.00 1.79
N ASP A 143 -13.83 -16.86 2.49
CA ASP A 143 -14.05 -16.81 3.93
C ASP A 143 -15.55 -16.82 4.21
N ASN A 144 -16.02 -17.82 4.97
CA ASN A 144 -17.43 -18.03 5.30
C ASN A 144 -17.87 -17.35 6.62
N SER A 145 -16.98 -16.65 7.32
CA SER A 145 -17.33 -15.90 8.53
C SER A 145 -18.31 -14.75 8.24
N PRO A 146 -19.06 -14.23 9.23
CA PRO A 146 -19.87 -13.02 9.05
C PRO A 146 -19.03 -11.83 8.58
N LEU A 147 -19.57 -10.98 7.69
CA LEU A 147 -18.84 -9.85 7.11
C LEU A 147 -18.29 -8.92 8.20
N GLU A 148 -19.08 -8.65 9.22
CA GLU A 148 -18.76 -7.80 10.37
C GLU A 148 -17.59 -8.35 11.19
N SER A 149 -17.41 -9.67 11.21
CA SER A 149 -16.27 -10.30 11.88
C SER A 149 -15.00 -10.31 11.00
N PHE A 150 -15.17 -10.26 9.68
CA PHE A 150 -14.07 -10.25 8.71
C PHE A 150 -13.46 -8.86 8.55
N VAL A 151 -14.30 -7.82 8.42
CA VAL A 151 -13.89 -6.44 8.11
C VAL A 151 -12.73 -5.94 9.01
N PRO A 152 -12.79 -6.08 10.35
CA PRO A 152 -11.70 -5.63 11.21
C PRO A 152 -10.38 -6.37 11.01
N LYS A 153 -10.42 -7.62 10.52
CA LYS A 153 -9.20 -8.42 10.31
C LYS A 153 -8.29 -7.80 9.25
N VAL A 154 -8.85 -7.06 8.28
CA VAL A 154 -8.06 -6.37 7.23
C VAL A 154 -7.11 -5.31 7.80
N ALA A 155 -7.42 -4.73 8.97
CA ALA A 155 -6.51 -3.82 9.67
C ALA A 155 -5.56 -4.52 10.66
N LYS A 156 -5.88 -5.76 11.05
CA LYS A 156 -5.21 -6.49 12.15
C LYS A 156 -4.30 -7.63 11.71
N GLU A 157 -4.41 -8.08 10.47
CA GLU A 157 -3.64 -9.19 9.91
C GLU A 157 -2.85 -8.72 8.69
N MET A 158 -1.52 -8.87 8.72
CA MET A 158 -0.62 -8.40 7.66
C MET A 158 -0.96 -9.03 6.31
N ARG A 159 -1.28 -10.32 6.33
CA ARG A 159 -1.74 -11.08 5.17
C ARG A 159 -2.94 -10.41 4.52
N LEU A 160 -3.98 -10.11 5.29
CA LEU A 160 -5.20 -9.51 4.75
C LEU A 160 -4.98 -8.07 4.31
N ALA A 161 -4.15 -7.30 5.02
CA ALA A 161 -3.78 -5.94 4.64
C ALA A 161 -3.12 -5.89 3.26
N CYS A 162 -2.20 -6.82 2.97
CA CYS A 162 -1.50 -6.92 1.68
C CYS A 162 -2.41 -7.51 0.58
N GLN A 163 -3.14 -8.58 0.89
CA GLN A 163 -4.04 -9.24 -0.05
C GLN A 163 -5.20 -8.33 -0.47
N ALA A 164 -5.74 -7.53 0.44
CA ALA A 164 -6.77 -6.53 0.12
C ALA A 164 -6.24 -5.52 -0.90
N ALA A 165 -4.97 -5.11 -0.77
CA ALA A 165 -4.35 -4.17 -1.68
C ALA A 165 -4.19 -4.73 -3.09
N GLY A 166 -3.66 -5.94 -3.21
CA GLY A 166 -3.54 -6.61 -4.50
C GLY A 166 -4.91 -6.94 -5.13
N TYR A 167 -5.89 -7.36 -4.33
CA TYR A 167 -7.25 -7.62 -4.80
C TYR A 167 -7.91 -6.37 -5.36
N TYR A 168 -7.84 -5.25 -4.62
CA TYR A 168 -8.37 -3.97 -5.07
C TYR A 168 -7.71 -3.54 -6.38
N TRP A 169 -6.37 -3.62 -6.42
CA TRP A 169 -5.58 -3.25 -7.59
C TRP A 169 -5.96 -4.05 -8.84
N LYS A 170 -6.14 -5.36 -8.71
CA LYS A 170 -6.39 -6.25 -9.85
C LYS A 170 -7.86 -6.25 -10.29
N TYR A 171 -8.80 -6.26 -9.35
CA TYR A 171 -10.20 -6.60 -9.64
C TYR A 171 -11.21 -5.49 -9.35
N VAL A 172 -10.84 -4.47 -8.57
CA VAL A 172 -11.78 -3.44 -8.13
C VAL A 172 -11.50 -2.15 -8.87
N GLY A 173 -10.46 -1.40 -8.48
CA GLY A 173 -10.27 -0.02 -8.92
C GLY A 173 -11.48 0.87 -8.61
N ALA A 174 -11.32 2.17 -8.83
CA ALA A 174 -12.42 3.11 -8.62
C ALA A 174 -13.40 3.13 -9.80
N LYS A 175 -12.93 2.90 -11.03
CA LYS A 175 -13.76 2.96 -12.24
C LYS A 175 -13.54 1.78 -13.18
N TYR A 176 -12.30 1.56 -13.61
CA TYR A 176 -12.02 0.55 -14.64
C TYR A 176 -11.56 -0.79 -14.08
N GLY A 177 -11.00 -0.80 -12.87
CA GLY A 177 -10.33 -1.99 -12.32
C GLY A 177 -9.05 -2.34 -13.08
N ASN A 178 -8.38 -3.41 -12.65
CA ASN A 178 -7.09 -3.87 -13.19
C ASN A 178 -6.10 -2.73 -13.46
N ILE A 179 -5.59 -2.13 -12.37
CA ILE A 179 -4.75 -0.93 -12.42
C ILE A 179 -3.40 -1.20 -13.11
N ASN A 180 -2.99 -2.46 -13.26
CA ASN A 180 -1.81 -2.85 -14.04
C ASN A 180 -1.80 -2.20 -15.44
N GLN A 181 -2.95 -2.07 -16.10
CA GLN A 181 -3.04 -1.49 -17.44
C GLN A 181 -2.57 -0.02 -17.52
N PHE A 182 -2.68 0.72 -16.41
CA PHE A 182 -2.23 2.11 -16.31
C PHE A 182 -0.77 2.16 -15.86
N ALA A 183 -0.38 1.30 -14.92
CA ALA A 183 1.00 1.18 -14.48
C ALA A 183 1.94 0.75 -15.63
N ASP A 184 1.51 -0.15 -16.51
CA ASP A 184 2.27 -0.58 -17.69
C ASP A 184 2.52 0.58 -18.68
N LYS A 185 1.69 1.62 -18.64
CA LYS A 185 1.84 2.84 -19.43
C LYS A 185 2.60 3.94 -18.66
N ASP A 186 3.04 3.65 -17.43
CA ASP A 186 3.59 4.62 -16.50
C ASP A 186 2.64 5.80 -16.24
N ASP A 187 1.34 5.55 -16.30
CA ASP A 187 0.30 6.57 -16.17
C ASP A 187 -0.07 6.80 -14.70
N ILE A 188 0.80 7.52 -14.00
CA ILE A 188 0.62 7.86 -12.59
C ILE A 188 -0.72 8.57 -12.31
N THR A 189 -1.23 9.32 -13.29
CA THR A 189 -2.48 10.06 -13.12
C THR A 189 -3.65 9.09 -13.05
N ASN A 190 -3.80 8.19 -14.02
CA ASN A 190 -4.89 7.20 -13.98
C ASN A 190 -4.70 6.16 -12.88
N VAL A 191 -3.46 5.73 -12.58
CA VAL A 191 -3.18 4.90 -11.39
C VAL A 191 -3.73 5.58 -10.13
N SER A 192 -3.41 6.85 -9.92
CA SER A 192 -3.85 7.60 -8.74
C SER A 192 -5.36 7.83 -8.73
N LYS A 193 -6.00 8.01 -9.90
CA LYS A 193 -7.47 8.08 -10.00
C LYS A 193 -8.11 6.77 -9.53
N GLU A 194 -7.62 5.64 -10.01
CA GLU A 194 -8.18 4.33 -9.65
C GLU A 194 -8.01 4.00 -8.16
N VAL A 195 -6.93 4.46 -7.52
CA VAL A 195 -6.71 4.23 -6.08
C VAL A 195 -7.50 5.21 -5.21
N PHE A 196 -7.54 6.49 -5.56
CA PHE A 196 -8.14 7.53 -4.71
C PHE A 196 -9.68 7.57 -4.74
N GLY A 197 -10.34 7.11 -5.82
CA GLY A 197 -11.80 7.20 -5.97
C GLY A 197 -12.27 7.95 -7.22
N TYR A 198 -11.46 7.95 -8.29
CA TYR A 198 -11.69 8.51 -9.62
C TYR A 198 -12.18 9.97 -9.64
N SER A 199 -11.25 10.90 -9.48
CA SER A 199 -11.49 12.34 -9.50
C SER A 199 -10.45 13.06 -10.37
N ASP A 200 -10.83 14.18 -11.00
CA ASP A 200 -9.86 15.07 -11.67
C ASP A 200 -9.02 15.89 -10.69
N LYS A 201 -9.48 16.01 -9.44
CA LYS A 201 -8.74 16.62 -8.33
C LYS A 201 -8.45 15.54 -7.30
N ILE A 202 -7.23 15.01 -7.36
CA ILE A 202 -6.76 13.94 -6.49
C ILE A 202 -5.94 14.57 -5.36
N ASN A 203 -6.40 14.43 -4.13
CA ASN A 203 -5.59 14.85 -3.00
C ASN A 203 -4.33 13.98 -2.91
N GLY A 204 -3.17 14.61 -2.71
CA GLY A 204 -1.89 13.90 -2.62
C GLY A 204 -1.29 13.41 -3.95
N LEU A 205 -1.80 13.84 -5.11
CA LEU A 205 -1.24 13.45 -6.42
C LEU A 205 0.25 13.75 -6.55
N GLU A 206 0.69 14.94 -6.12
CA GLU A 206 2.10 15.34 -6.19
C GLU A 206 2.98 14.46 -5.31
N SER A 207 2.51 14.06 -4.13
CA SER A 207 3.21 13.08 -3.30
C SER A 207 3.31 11.72 -3.99
N ARG A 208 2.23 11.23 -4.62
CA ARG A 208 2.23 9.96 -5.36
C ARG A 208 3.21 9.98 -6.54
N LYS A 209 3.27 11.08 -7.28
CA LYS A 209 4.28 11.29 -8.35
C LYS A 209 5.68 11.24 -7.78
N LYS A 210 5.96 12.02 -6.72
CA LYS A 210 7.26 12.05 -6.05
C LYS A 210 7.70 10.66 -5.59
N TYR A 211 6.82 9.90 -4.94
CA TYR A 211 7.14 8.55 -4.47
C TYR A 211 7.38 7.58 -5.62
N THR A 212 6.66 7.71 -6.73
CA THR A 212 6.86 6.91 -7.94
C THR A 212 8.25 7.17 -8.53
N GLU A 213 8.65 8.43 -8.67
CA GLU A 213 9.99 8.78 -9.19
C GLU A 213 11.11 8.34 -8.25
N LEU A 214 10.97 8.56 -6.93
CA LEU A 214 11.94 8.04 -5.95
C LEU A 214 12.05 6.52 -6.04
N LEU A 215 10.94 5.80 -6.20
CA LEU A 215 10.98 4.34 -6.35
C LEU A 215 11.65 3.91 -7.65
N LYS A 216 11.48 4.64 -8.77
CA LYS A 216 12.22 4.38 -10.01
C LYS A 216 13.74 4.48 -9.79
N GLU A 217 14.19 5.48 -9.04
CA GLU A 217 15.61 5.64 -8.67
C GLU A 217 16.09 4.54 -7.72
N ILE A 218 15.33 4.28 -6.65
CA ILE A 218 15.67 3.29 -5.62
C ILE A 218 15.77 1.88 -6.20
N MET A 219 14.84 1.53 -7.09
CA MET A 219 14.74 0.20 -7.70
C MET A 219 15.55 0.08 -8.99
N ASP A 220 16.29 1.12 -9.38
CA ASP A 220 17.12 1.15 -10.59
C ASP A 220 16.32 0.79 -11.87
N TYR A 221 15.14 1.40 -12.00
CA TYR A 221 14.18 1.12 -13.07
C TYR A 221 14.81 1.25 -14.47
N GLU A 222 15.65 2.28 -14.68
CA GLU A 222 16.23 2.54 -15.99
C GLU A 222 17.19 1.45 -16.48
N ASN A 223 17.81 0.72 -15.57
CA ASN A 223 18.72 -0.39 -15.88
C ASN A 223 18.03 -1.76 -15.78
N CYS A 224 16.71 -1.79 -15.55
CA CYS A 224 15.95 -3.02 -15.47
C CYS A 224 15.75 -3.66 -16.86
N ARG A 225 15.87 -5.00 -16.91
CA ARG A 225 15.48 -5.79 -18.09
C ARG A 225 13.96 -5.99 -18.22
N ASN A 226 13.22 -6.00 -17.11
CA ASN A 226 11.77 -6.21 -17.06
C ASN A 226 11.01 -4.89 -16.81
N LYS A 227 11.14 -3.93 -17.73
CA LYS A 227 10.50 -2.61 -17.58
C LYS A 227 8.97 -2.67 -17.68
N LYS A 228 8.41 -3.64 -18.43
CA LYS A 228 6.97 -3.83 -18.70
C LYS A 228 6.66 -5.28 -19.00
#